data_AF-A0A7V2T217-F1
#
_entry.id   AF-A0A7V2T217-F1
#
_cell.length_a   1.000
_cell.length_b   1.000
_cell.length_c   1.000
_cell.angle_alpha   90.00
_cell.angle_beta   90.00
_cell.angle_gamma   90.00
#
_symmetry.space_group_name_H-M   'P 1'
#
loop_
_entity.id
_entity.type
_entity.pdbx_description
1 polymer ?
#
loop_
_entity_poly.entity_id
_entity_poly.type
_entity_poly.pdbx_seq_one_letter_code
_entity_poly.pdbx_strand_id
1 'polypeptide(L)'
;MSTVKQSQFIEKHQQQWDDFTAWLDYQELPARKKRSKKNPIEPPKEIDLPNVYRQICHHYSLANSRMYSPVLVKQLNHLVTRGHQTLYSAHTNFWHHIKQFFAAGFPALMRKEWRLFVLAGALFYIPFFAMIIAIQVQPDLVYSVMDGAQVRSMEAMYDPDSVTHKLGRERESDSDLYMFGFYIKNNTGIGFRNFAGGMLFGVGTLFFLIFNGLFIGAAAGHLTHLEFIDTFWGFVLGHGSFELTAIVISGVAGLKLAAALIKPERKSRIRALIDNGKIAVQIMYGAAVMFIIAAFIEAFWSSMVLPVVIKYLVAAVLWALVIAYFWLLGREKTNG
;
A
#
# COMPACT_ATOMS: atom_id res chain seq x y z
N MET A 1 -36.81 -45.78 -20.87
CA MET A 1 -35.95 -44.95 -21.77
C MET A 1 -35.01 -44.00 -21.02
N SER A 2 -35.37 -43.41 -19.87
CA SER A 2 -34.47 -42.48 -19.14
C SER A 2 -33.26 -43.17 -18.48
N THR A 3 -33.42 -44.41 -18.02
CA THR A 3 -32.38 -45.20 -17.34
C THR A 3 -31.18 -45.51 -18.25
N VAL A 4 -31.41 -45.96 -19.49
CA VAL A 4 -30.34 -46.24 -20.46
C VAL A 4 -29.55 -44.98 -20.80
N LYS A 5 -30.24 -43.83 -20.97
CA LYS A 5 -29.61 -42.54 -21.22
C LYS A 5 -28.81 -42.03 -20.02
N GLN A 6 -29.23 -42.38 -18.80
CA GLN A 6 -28.50 -42.06 -17.57
C GLN A 6 -27.22 -42.90 -17.47
N SER A 7 -27.29 -44.22 -17.70
CA SER A 7 -26.12 -45.10 -17.61
C SER A 7 -25.01 -44.67 -18.58
N GLN A 8 -25.36 -44.35 -19.83
CA GLN A 8 -24.41 -43.82 -20.83
C GLN A 8 -23.80 -42.48 -20.42
N PHE A 9 -24.59 -41.62 -19.76
CA PHE A 9 -24.10 -40.34 -19.26
C PHE A 9 -23.09 -40.53 -18.12
N ILE A 10 -23.37 -41.45 -17.19
CA ILE A 10 -22.44 -41.81 -16.12
C ILE A 10 -21.16 -42.38 -16.71
N GLU A 11 -21.25 -43.42 -17.54
CA GLU A 11 -20.09 -44.09 -18.15
C GLU A 11 -19.16 -43.11 -18.87
N LYS A 12 -19.73 -42.12 -19.58
CA LYS A 12 -18.96 -41.11 -20.31
C LYS A 12 -18.19 -40.14 -19.40
N HIS A 13 -18.73 -39.79 -18.23
CA HIS A 13 -18.23 -38.67 -17.42
C HIS A 13 -17.67 -39.08 -16.05
N GLN A 14 -17.87 -40.33 -15.63
CA GLN A 14 -17.47 -40.86 -14.33
C GLN A 14 -15.98 -40.64 -14.04
N GLN A 15 -15.10 -40.94 -15.00
CA GLN A 15 -13.65 -40.77 -14.82
C GLN A 15 -13.28 -39.32 -14.48
N GLN A 16 -13.91 -38.35 -15.12
CA GLN A 16 -13.66 -36.94 -14.83
C GLN A 16 -14.13 -36.54 -13.43
N TRP A 17 -15.26 -37.11 -12.98
CA TRP A 17 -15.78 -36.86 -11.64
C TRP A 17 -14.86 -37.46 -10.57
N ASP A 18 -14.32 -38.64 -10.83
CA ASP A 18 -13.38 -39.32 -9.93
C ASP A 18 -12.05 -38.57 -9.85
N ASP A 19 -11.49 -38.14 -10.99
CA ASP A 19 -10.28 -37.32 -11.05
C ASP A 19 -10.46 -36.00 -10.27
N PHE A 20 -11.62 -35.33 -10.44
CA PHE A 20 -11.93 -34.10 -9.73
C PHE A 20 -12.12 -34.33 -8.23
N THR A 21 -12.74 -35.45 -7.83
CA THR A 21 -12.92 -35.84 -6.43
C THR A 21 -11.57 -36.09 -5.77
N ALA A 22 -10.70 -36.89 -6.40
CA ALA A 22 -9.36 -37.17 -5.90
C ALA A 22 -8.53 -35.90 -5.75
N TRP A 23 -8.65 -34.96 -6.69
CA TRP A 23 -8.00 -33.67 -6.61
C TRP A 23 -8.51 -32.83 -5.43
N LEU A 24 -9.83 -32.74 -5.22
CA LEU A 24 -10.43 -32.02 -4.08
C LEU A 24 -10.02 -32.64 -2.74
N ASP A 25 -10.06 -33.96 -2.63
CA ASP A 25 -9.66 -34.69 -1.43
C ASP A 25 -8.18 -34.42 -1.10
N TYR A 26 -7.32 -34.39 -2.13
CA TYR A 26 -5.92 -34.01 -1.95
C TYR A 26 -5.78 -32.55 -1.46
N GLN A 27 -6.57 -31.61 -1.98
CA GLN A 27 -6.48 -30.21 -1.53
C GLN A 27 -6.86 -30.03 -0.06
N GLU A 28 -7.86 -30.77 0.42
CA GLU A 28 -8.32 -30.73 1.82
C GLU A 28 -7.35 -31.40 2.82
N LEU A 29 -6.32 -32.13 2.35
CA LEU A 29 -5.33 -32.74 3.24
C LEU A 29 -4.52 -31.69 4.03
N PRO A 30 -4.28 -31.91 5.34
CA PRO A 30 -3.38 -31.08 6.13
C PRO A 30 -1.97 -31.03 5.54
N ALA A 31 -1.32 -29.86 5.55
CA ALA A 31 0.03 -29.66 4.99
C ALA A 31 1.07 -30.64 5.57
N ARG A 32 0.90 -31.08 6.82
CA ARG A 32 1.76 -32.09 7.48
C ARG A 32 1.65 -33.47 6.85
N LYS A 33 0.47 -33.88 6.35
CA LYS A 33 0.26 -35.15 5.65
C LYS A 33 0.83 -35.10 4.23
N LYS A 34 0.64 -33.98 3.52
CA LYS A 34 1.22 -33.75 2.17
C LYS A 34 2.75 -33.81 2.14
N ARG A 35 3.41 -33.47 3.26
CA ARG A 35 4.89 -33.44 3.39
C ARG A 35 5.48 -34.63 4.17
N SER A 36 4.68 -35.65 4.49
CA SER A 36 5.15 -36.80 5.26
C SER A 36 6.09 -37.67 4.42
N LYS A 37 7.36 -37.80 4.83
CA LYS A 37 8.30 -38.75 4.21
C LYS A 37 7.99 -40.21 4.50
N LYS A 38 7.19 -40.48 5.54
CA LYS A 38 6.93 -41.85 6.04
C LYS A 38 5.83 -42.55 5.23
N ASN A 39 4.84 -41.79 4.74
CA ASN A 39 3.76 -42.24 3.85
C ASN A 39 3.53 -41.15 2.78
N PRO A 40 4.24 -41.18 1.65
CA PRO A 40 4.05 -40.22 0.57
C PRO A 40 2.65 -40.41 -0.04
N ILE A 41 1.89 -39.32 -0.15
CA ILE A 41 0.66 -39.30 -0.95
C ILE A 41 1.03 -38.65 -2.27
N GLU A 42 0.96 -39.40 -3.37
CA GLU A 42 1.23 -38.85 -4.69
C GLU A 42 0.22 -37.75 -5.02
N PRO A 43 0.67 -36.60 -5.55
CA PRO A 43 -0.24 -35.57 -6.00
C PRO A 43 -1.06 -36.12 -7.18
N PRO A 44 -2.40 -35.96 -7.17
CA PRO A 44 -3.22 -36.32 -8.31
C PRO A 44 -2.84 -35.46 -9.52
N LYS A 45 -3.25 -35.91 -10.70
CA LYS A 45 -3.01 -35.22 -11.98
C LYS A 45 -3.43 -33.75 -11.89
N GLU A 46 -2.61 -32.86 -12.43
CA GLU A 46 -2.97 -31.45 -12.54
C GLU A 46 -4.23 -31.28 -13.40
N ILE A 47 -5.19 -30.51 -12.90
CA ILE A 47 -6.44 -30.20 -13.58
C ILE A 47 -6.55 -28.70 -13.83
N ASP A 48 -7.11 -28.35 -14.99
CA ASP A 48 -7.54 -26.99 -15.27
C ASP A 48 -8.82 -26.69 -14.49
N LEU A 49 -8.65 -26.23 -13.25
CA LEU A 49 -9.74 -26.09 -12.27
C LEU A 49 -10.92 -25.26 -12.80
N PRO A 50 -10.76 -24.06 -13.39
CA PRO A 50 -11.88 -23.30 -13.94
C PRO A 50 -12.66 -24.05 -15.03
N ASN A 51 -11.96 -24.74 -15.93
CA ASN A 51 -12.59 -25.47 -17.03
C ASN A 51 -13.30 -26.73 -16.55
N VAL A 52 -12.65 -27.53 -15.69
CA VAL A 52 -13.25 -28.73 -15.09
C VAL A 52 -14.46 -28.36 -14.24
N TYR A 53 -14.36 -27.34 -13.39
CA TYR A 53 -15.48 -26.86 -12.58
C TYR A 53 -16.70 -26.47 -13.45
N ARG A 54 -16.48 -25.72 -14.53
CA ARG A 54 -17.55 -25.33 -15.47
C ARG A 54 -18.24 -26.55 -16.10
N GLN A 55 -17.46 -27.58 -16.45
CA GLN A 55 -17.98 -28.83 -17.00
C GLN A 55 -18.81 -29.60 -15.95
N ILE A 56 -18.38 -29.67 -14.69
CA ILE A 56 -19.16 -30.28 -13.60
C ILE A 56 -20.47 -29.52 -13.35
N CYS A 57 -20.46 -28.18 -13.36
CA CYS A 57 -21.68 -27.38 -13.29
C CYS A 57 -22.65 -27.69 -14.45
N HIS A 58 -22.12 -27.84 -15.66
CA HIS A 58 -22.91 -28.25 -16.82
C HIS A 58 -23.49 -29.66 -16.66
N HIS A 59 -22.71 -30.63 -16.16
CA HIS A 59 -23.19 -31.98 -15.86
C HIS A 59 -24.31 -31.99 -14.81
N TYR A 60 -24.16 -31.20 -13.75
CA TYR A 60 -25.19 -31.03 -12.73
C TYR A 60 -26.49 -30.45 -13.31
N SER A 61 -26.38 -29.36 -14.08
CA SER A 61 -27.53 -28.73 -14.75
C SER A 61 -28.23 -29.69 -15.72
N LEU A 62 -27.46 -30.45 -16.50
CA LEU A 62 -27.99 -31.44 -17.44
C LEU A 62 -28.66 -32.62 -16.72
N ALA A 63 -28.06 -33.13 -15.64
CA ALA A 63 -28.65 -34.19 -14.83
C ALA A 63 -29.96 -33.75 -14.15
N ASN A 64 -30.01 -32.50 -13.67
CA ASN A 64 -31.19 -31.92 -13.03
C ASN A 64 -32.33 -31.69 -14.04
N SER A 65 -32.03 -31.07 -15.19
CA SER A 65 -33.02 -30.81 -16.26
C SER A 65 -33.59 -32.09 -16.88
N ARG A 66 -32.79 -33.16 -16.99
CA ARG A 66 -33.24 -34.47 -17.50
C ARG A 66 -33.92 -35.34 -16.44
N MET A 67 -34.05 -34.83 -15.20
CA MET A 67 -34.59 -35.57 -14.05
C MET A 67 -33.96 -36.96 -13.88
N TYR A 68 -32.63 -37.03 -13.96
CA TYR A 68 -31.90 -38.25 -13.60
C TYR A 68 -32.05 -38.57 -12.11
N SER A 69 -31.63 -39.76 -11.71
CA SER A 69 -31.82 -40.26 -10.33
C SER A 69 -31.36 -39.24 -9.27
N PRO A 70 -32.10 -39.09 -8.15
CA PRO A 70 -31.72 -38.16 -7.07
C PRO A 70 -30.31 -38.38 -6.51
N VAL A 71 -29.82 -39.63 -6.53
CA VAL A 71 -28.46 -39.99 -6.09
C VAL A 71 -27.40 -39.28 -6.93
N LEU A 72 -27.50 -39.38 -8.26
CA LEU A 72 -26.56 -38.74 -9.19
C LEU A 72 -26.60 -37.21 -9.07
N VAL A 73 -27.80 -36.63 -9.01
CA VAL A 73 -27.97 -35.17 -8.86
C VAL A 73 -27.32 -34.69 -7.56
N LYS A 74 -27.52 -35.41 -6.44
CA LYS A 74 -26.91 -35.10 -5.15
C LYS A 74 -25.39 -35.21 -5.19
N GLN A 75 -24.84 -36.24 -5.84
CA GLN A 75 -23.39 -36.41 -6.01
C GLN A 75 -22.78 -35.23 -6.79
N LEU A 76 -23.37 -34.87 -7.93
CA LEU A 76 -22.89 -33.76 -8.75
C LEU A 76 -23.02 -32.41 -8.02
N ASN A 77 -24.12 -32.19 -7.30
CA ASN A 77 -24.29 -30.99 -6.47
C ASN A 77 -23.20 -30.88 -5.39
N HIS A 78 -22.84 -32.01 -4.77
CA HIS A 78 -21.78 -32.06 -3.77
C HIS A 78 -20.42 -31.68 -4.38
N LEU A 79 -20.10 -32.19 -5.57
CA LEU A 79 -18.88 -31.83 -6.30
C LEU A 79 -18.86 -30.35 -6.70
N VAL A 80 -19.98 -29.80 -7.19
CA VAL A 80 -20.11 -28.37 -7.49
C VAL A 80 -19.87 -27.54 -6.22
N THR A 81 -20.45 -27.92 -5.09
CA THR A 81 -20.33 -27.16 -3.84
C THR A 81 -18.88 -27.16 -3.32
N ARG A 82 -18.20 -28.32 -3.30
CA ARG A 82 -16.79 -28.44 -2.89
C ARG A 82 -15.85 -27.72 -3.86
N GLY A 83 -16.12 -27.84 -5.17
CA GLY A 83 -15.39 -27.11 -6.21
C GLY A 83 -15.52 -25.60 -6.06
N HIS A 84 -16.72 -25.11 -5.76
CA HIS A 84 -16.98 -23.69 -5.51
C HIS A 84 -16.20 -23.19 -4.29
N GLN A 85 -16.25 -23.91 -3.17
CA GLN A 85 -15.47 -23.56 -1.98
C GLN A 85 -13.98 -23.51 -2.30
N THR A 86 -13.44 -24.47 -3.04
CA THR A 86 -12.00 -24.49 -3.36
C THR A 86 -11.59 -23.38 -4.32
N LEU A 87 -12.39 -23.11 -5.35
CA LEU A 87 -12.13 -22.06 -6.34
C LEU A 87 -12.21 -20.66 -5.72
N TYR A 88 -13.12 -20.44 -4.77
CA TYR A 88 -13.36 -19.13 -4.15
C TYR A 88 -12.76 -18.95 -2.74
N SER A 89 -12.21 -20.00 -2.10
CA SER A 89 -11.49 -19.90 -0.82
C SER A 89 -10.13 -19.19 -0.92
N ALA A 90 -9.72 -18.73 -2.10
CA ALA A 90 -8.54 -17.90 -2.33
C ALA A 90 -8.53 -16.59 -1.48
N HIS A 91 -9.66 -16.18 -0.92
CA HIS A 91 -9.75 -15.06 0.02
C HIS A 91 -9.00 -15.27 1.35
N THR A 92 -8.67 -16.50 1.74
CA THR A 92 -7.87 -16.77 2.96
C THR A 92 -6.41 -16.32 2.84
N ASN A 93 -5.87 -16.23 1.62
CA ASN A 93 -4.48 -15.88 1.39
C ASN A 93 -4.23 -14.37 1.24
N PHE A 94 -5.25 -13.55 0.97
CA PHE A 94 -5.06 -12.12 0.70
C PHE A 94 -4.40 -11.37 1.87
N TRP A 95 -4.94 -11.53 3.08
CA TRP A 95 -4.37 -10.91 4.28
C TRP A 95 -2.97 -11.42 4.61
N HIS A 96 -2.67 -12.68 4.28
CA HIS A 96 -1.32 -13.23 4.45
C HIS A 96 -0.31 -12.54 3.52
N HIS A 97 -0.66 -12.34 2.23
CA HIS A 97 0.20 -11.63 1.28
C HIS A 97 0.39 -10.15 1.65
N ILE A 98 -0.66 -9.47 2.12
CA ILE A 98 -0.54 -8.09 2.64
C ILE A 98 0.45 -8.07 3.81
N LYS A 99 0.24 -8.92 4.83
CA LYS A 99 1.13 -8.98 5.99
C LYS A 99 2.56 -9.30 5.59
N GLN A 100 2.77 -10.25 4.68
CA GLN A 100 4.10 -10.61 4.20
C GLN A 100 4.76 -9.48 3.41
N PHE A 101 3.99 -8.77 2.58
CA PHE A 101 4.48 -7.59 1.87
C PHE A 101 4.91 -6.51 2.85
N PHE A 102 4.09 -6.11 3.81
CA PHE A 102 4.48 -5.06 4.76
C PHE A 102 5.49 -5.54 5.82
N ALA A 103 5.53 -6.81 6.21
CA ALA A 103 6.49 -7.29 7.21
C ALA A 103 7.89 -7.56 6.63
N ALA A 104 8.00 -7.86 5.33
CA ALA A 104 9.29 -8.22 4.72
C ALA A 104 9.47 -7.64 3.32
N GLY A 105 8.46 -7.71 2.45
CA GLY A 105 8.55 -7.32 1.04
C GLY A 105 8.88 -5.85 0.82
N PHE A 106 8.12 -4.94 1.41
CA PHE A 106 8.28 -3.50 1.27
C PHE A 106 9.61 -2.97 1.82
N PRO A 107 10.04 -3.29 3.06
CA PRO A 107 11.34 -2.85 3.56
C PRO A 107 12.51 -3.47 2.79
N ALA A 108 12.40 -4.73 2.33
CA ALA A 108 13.40 -5.33 1.46
C ALA A 108 13.48 -4.63 0.09
N LEU A 109 12.33 -4.22 -0.46
CA LEU A 109 12.26 -3.47 -1.71
C LEU A 109 12.94 -2.10 -1.59
N MET A 110 12.64 -1.36 -0.52
CA MET A 110 13.29 -0.08 -0.25
C MET A 110 14.79 -0.23 -0.02
N ARG A 111 15.23 -1.30 0.65
CA ARG A 111 16.65 -1.62 0.82
C ARG A 111 17.34 -1.91 -0.52
N LYS A 112 16.68 -2.61 -1.43
CA LYS A 112 17.19 -2.85 -2.79
C LYS A 112 17.35 -1.54 -3.58
N GLU A 113 16.42 -0.60 -3.38
CA GLU A 113 16.41 0.70 -4.05
C GLU A 113 17.07 1.83 -3.21
N TRP A 114 17.94 1.49 -2.25
CA TRP A 114 18.49 2.44 -1.28
C TRP A 114 19.17 3.66 -1.92
N ARG A 115 19.80 3.50 -3.10
CA ARG A 115 20.44 4.61 -3.82
C ARG A 115 19.43 5.65 -4.26
N LEU A 116 18.29 5.19 -4.78
CA LEU A 116 17.20 6.08 -5.16
C LEU A 116 16.54 6.69 -3.93
N PHE A 117 16.46 5.95 -2.82
CA PHE A 117 15.94 6.46 -1.55
C PHE A 117 16.80 7.58 -0.96
N VAL A 118 18.13 7.39 -0.92
CA VAL A 118 19.07 8.44 -0.49
C VAL A 118 19.02 9.64 -1.43
N LEU A 119 18.96 9.43 -2.74
CA LEU A 119 18.86 10.52 -3.71
C LEU A 119 17.55 11.31 -3.54
N ALA A 120 16.40 10.62 -3.48
CA ALA A 120 15.11 11.26 -3.27
C ALA A 120 15.05 11.98 -1.91
N GLY A 121 15.63 11.37 -0.87
CA GLY A 121 15.78 11.96 0.45
C GLY A 121 16.62 13.23 0.42
N ALA A 122 17.76 13.22 -0.27
CA ALA A 122 18.59 14.41 -0.44
C ALA A 122 17.87 15.52 -1.20
N LEU A 123 17.18 15.18 -2.31
CA LEU A 123 16.40 16.13 -3.10
C LEU A 123 15.25 16.77 -2.32
N PHE A 124 14.76 16.12 -1.26
CA PHE A 124 13.70 16.65 -0.40
C PHE A 124 14.25 17.35 0.85
N TYR A 125 15.08 16.66 1.65
CA TYR A 125 15.52 17.13 2.95
C TYR A 125 16.57 18.25 2.87
N ILE A 126 17.44 18.27 1.86
CA ILE A 126 18.41 19.37 1.70
C ILE A 126 17.67 20.70 1.50
N PRO A 127 16.78 20.86 0.50
CA PRO A 127 16.04 22.12 0.35
C PRO A 127 15.13 22.41 1.55
N PHE A 128 14.53 21.38 2.17
CA PHE A 128 13.72 21.55 3.38
C PHE A 128 14.50 22.21 4.53
N PHE A 129 15.64 21.63 4.93
CA PHE A 129 16.44 22.19 6.02
C PHE A 129 17.11 23.50 5.61
N ALA A 130 17.56 23.63 4.36
CA ALA A 130 18.12 24.87 3.84
C ALA A 130 17.11 26.03 3.95
N MET A 131 15.83 25.79 3.62
CA MET A 131 14.79 26.81 3.71
C MET A 131 14.46 27.18 5.16
N ILE A 132 14.39 26.20 6.07
CA ILE A 132 14.19 26.47 7.51
C ILE A 132 15.30 27.39 8.02
N ILE A 133 16.56 27.05 7.74
CA ILE A 133 17.73 27.83 8.18
C ILE A 133 17.74 29.21 7.53
N ALA A 134 17.48 29.29 6.22
CA ALA A 134 17.52 30.54 5.48
C ALA A 134 16.48 31.55 5.99
N ILE A 135 15.27 31.10 6.32
CA ILE A 135 14.22 31.97 6.87
C ILE A 135 14.60 32.55 8.24
N GLN A 136 15.40 31.85 9.04
CA GLN A 136 15.86 32.41 10.32
C GLN A 136 16.79 33.63 10.14
N VAL A 137 17.40 33.76 8.95
CA VAL A 137 18.28 34.88 8.60
C VAL A 137 17.53 35.94 7.77
N GLN A 138 16.66 35.51 6.86
CA GLN A 138 15.86 36.37 5.99
C GLN A 138 14.39 35.91 5.97
N PRO A 139 13.55 36.45 6.86
CA PRO A 139 12.16 36.00 7.03
C PRO A 139 11.30 36.11 5.77
N ASP A 140 11.52 37.15 4.95
CA ASP A 140 10.78 37.40 3.71
C ASP A 140 10.93 36.28 2.66
N LEU A 141 11.89 35.36 2.83
CA LEU A 141 12.06 34.20 1.95
C LEU A 141 10.82 33.30 1.90
N VAL A 142 9.95 33.33 2.91
CA VAL A 142 8.66 32.63 2.85
C VAL A 142 7.85 33.02 1.61
N TYR A 143 7.91 34.31 1.22
CA TYR A 143 7.15 34.84 0.07
C TYR A 143 7.72 34.44 -1.29
N SER A 144 8.88 33.77 -1.32
CA SER A 144 9.44 33.22 -2.56
C SER A 144 8.73 31.94 -3.02
N VAL A 145 8.01 31.27 -2.11
CA VAL A 145 7.32 30.00 -2.39
C VAL A 145 5.85 30.00 -1.99
N MET A 146 5.42 30.93 -1.13
CA MET A 146 4.03 31.11 -0.70
C MET A 146 3.57 32.53 -0.98
N ASP A 147 2.34 32.71 -1.44
CA ASP A 147 1.77 34.04 -1.55
C ASP A 147 1.35 34.59 -0.17
N GLY A 148 1.10 35.91 -0.10
CA GLY A 148 0.71 36.54 1.16
C GLY A 148 -0.60 36.04 1.75
N ALA A 149 -1.52 35.50 0.95
CA ALA A 149 -2.77 34.93 1.45
C ALA A 149 -2.53 33.56 2.11
N GLN A 150 -1.66 32.74 1.52
CA GLN A 150 -1.23 31.46 2.08
C GLN A 150 -0.51 31.65 3.42
N VAL A 151 0.43 32.60 3.49
CA VAL A 151 1.16 32.91 4.73
C VAL A 151 0.20 33.34 5.84
N ARG A 152 -0.70 34.30 5.58
CA ARG A 152 -1.70 34.73 6.58
C ARG A 152 -2.62 33.61 7.02
N SER A 153 -3.03 32.73 6.11
CA SER A 153 -3.90 31.60 6.43
C SER A 153 -3.17 30.58 7.31
N MET A 154 -1.90 30.35 7.05
CA MET A 154 -1.04 29.47 7.84
C MET A 154 -0.77 30.06 9.23
N GLU A 155 -0.43 31.35 9.33
CA GLU A 155 -0.27 32.04 10.62
C GLU A 155 -1.53 31.92 11.47
N ALA A 156 -2.69 32.26 10.91
CA ALA A 156 -3.97 32.17 11.61
C ALA A 156 -4.33 30.74 12.07
N MET A 157 -3.85 29.72 11.37
CA MET A 157 -4.07 28.31 11.73
C MET A 157 -3.23 27.87 12.94
N TYR A 158 -2.01 28.39 13.08
CA TYR A 158 -1.05 27.97 14.11
C TYR A 158 -0.82 28.99 15.23
N ASP A 159 -1.44 30.17 15.13
CA ASP A 159 -1.40 31.23 16.12
C ASP A 159 -1.87 30.72 17.51
N PRO A 160 -0.97 30.71 18.52
CA PRO A 160 -1.28 30.29 19.88
C PRO A 160 -2.41 31.09 20.54
N ASP A 161 -2.55 32.37 20.18
CA ASP A 161 -3.51 33.30 20.77
C ASP A 161 -4.86 33.31 20.03
N SER A 162 -4.98 32.58 18.92
CA SER A 162 -6.22 32.54 18.14
C SER A 162 -7.37 31.91 18.95
N VAL A 163 -8.38 32.73 19.27
CA VAL A 163 -9.61 32.30 19.97
C VAL A 163 -10.54 31.51 19.03
N THR A 164 -10.39 31.72 17.72
CA THR A 164 -11.29 31.23 16.67
C THR A 164 -10.82 29.92 16.02
N HIS A 165 -9.52 29.62 16.07
CA HIS A 165 -8.89 28.54 15.30
C HIS A 165 -8.00 27.61 16.13
N LYS A 166 -8.32 27.42 17.43
CA LYS A 166 -7.65 26.38 18.23
C LYS A 166 -7.81 25.02 17.55
N LEU A 167 -6.70 24.52 16.99
CA LEU A 167 -6.50 23.12 16.64
C LEU A 167 -6.84 22.30 17.90
N GLY A 168 -8.08 21.81 17.97
CA GLY A 168 -8.59 21.06 19.13
C GLY A 168 -9.73 21.68 19.95
N ARG A 169 -10.59 22.55 19.38
CA ARG A 169 -11.99 22.56 19.89
C ARG A 169 -12.57 21.15 19.77
N GLU A 170 -13.60 20.83 20.56
CA GLU A 170 -14.47 19.67 20.36
C GLU A 170 -15.01 19.70 18.91
N ARG A 171 -14.22 19.16 17.98
CA ARG A 171 -14.64 18.95 16.61
C ARG A 171 -15.64 17.81 16.68
N GLU A 172 -16.82 18.05 16.13
CA GLU A 172 -17.76 16.95 15.93
C GLU A 172 -17.07 15.86 15.11
N SER A 173 -17.36 14.60 15.41
CA SER A 173 -16.83 13.42 14.69
C SER A 173 -16.88 13.57 13.16
N ASP A 174 -17.92 14.23 12.65
CA ASP A 174 -18.12 14.48 11.22
C ASP A 174 -17.06 15.42 10.62
N SER A 175 -16.55 16.37 11.41
CA SER A 175 -15.45 17.25 11.01
C SER A 175 -14.12 16.50 10.89
N ASP A 176 -13.83 15.57 11.79
CA ASP A 176 -12.58 14.81 11.76
C ASP A 176 -12.55 13.81 10.59
N LEU A 177 -13.67 13.16 10.28
CA LEU A 177 -13.80 12.29 9.11
C LEU A 177 -13.64 13.07 7.80
N TYR A 178 -14.21 14.27 7.72
CA TYR A 178 -14.03 15.15 6.57
C TYR A 178 -12.54 15.54 6.41
N MET A 179 -11.89 15.97 7.50
CA MET A 179 -10.48 16.36 7.47
C MET A 179 -9.57 15.18 7.14
N PHE A 180 -9.87 13.98 7.64
CA PHE A 180 -9.15 12.76 7.26
C PHE A 180 -9.19 12.52 5.74
N GLY A 181 -10.37 12.64 5.12
CA GLY A 181 -10.51 12.54 3.66
C GLY A 181 -9.76 13.65 2.90
N PHE A 182 -9.79 14.87 3.42
CA PHE A 182 -9.05 16.01 2.87
C PHE A 182 -7.53 15.76 2.90
N TYR A 183 -6.97 15.33 4.04
CA TYR A 183 -5.55 15.04 4.19
C TYR A 183 -5.10 13.85 3.33
N ILE A 184 -5.90 12.78 3.22
CA ILE A 184 -5.61 11.69 2.27
C ILE A 184 -5.48 12.22 0.85
N LYS A 185 -6.46 13.01 0.40
CA LYS A 185 -6.49 13.56 -0.96
C LYS A 185 -5.28 14.46 -1.21
N ASN A 186 -4.96 15.34 -0.27
CA ASN A 186 -3.85 16.26 -0.37
C ASN A 186 -2.50 15.51 -0.46
N ASN A 187 -2.24 14.64 0.51
CA ASN A 187 -0.93 14.00 0.68
C ASN A 187 -0.69 12.94 -0.41
N THR A 188 -1.73 12.16 -0.76
CA THR A 188 -1.67 11.22 -1.88
C THR A 188 -1.50 11.95 -3.22
N GLY A 189 -2.10 13.14 -3.36
CA GLY A 189 -1.91 14.00 -4.54
C GLY A 189 -0.46 14.44 -4.71
N ILE A 190 0.22 14.82 -3.61
CA ILE A 190 1.65 15.13 -3.61
C ILE A 190 2.47 13.90 -4.02
N GLY A 191 2.21 12.74 -3.41
CA GLY A 191 2.89 11.49 -3.74
C GLY A 191 2.71 11.09 -5.20
N PHE A 192 1.49 11.17 -5.72
CA PHE A 192 1.20 10.84 -7.11
C PHE A 192 1.91 11.77 -8.11
N ARG A 193 1.99 13.07 -7.83
CA ARG A 193 2.77 14.02 -8.66
C ARG A 193 4.25 13.67 -8.70
N ASN A 194 4.84 13.34 -7.55
CA ASN A 194 6.23 12.88 -7.46
C ASN A 194 6.47 11.61 -8.30
N PHE A 195 5.57 10.63 -8.18
CA PHE A 195 5.62 9.39 -8.94
C PHE A 195 5.43 9.61 -10.46
N ALA A 196 4.34 10.27 -10.85
CA ALA A 196 3.97 10.50 -12.25
C ALA A 196 5.00 11.38 -12.97
N GLY A 197 5.63 12.33 -12.27
CA GLY A 197 6.73 13.14 -12.78
C GLY A 197 7.92 12.33 -13.30
N GLY A 198 8.04 11.06 -12.88
CA GLY A 198 9.06 10.13 -13.34
C GLY A 198 8.97 9.82 -14.84
N MET A 199 7.76 9.88 -15.39
CA MET A 199 7.49 9.66 -16.82
C MET A 199 8.11 10.73 -17.71
N LEU A 200 8.42 11.92 -17.17
CA LEU A 200 9.09 13.01 -17.87
C LEU A 200 10.62 12.90 -17.70
N PHE A 201 11.17 11.70 -17.91
CA PHE A 201 12.59 11.41 -17.67
C PHE A 201 13.08 11.83 -16.27
N GLY A 202 12.19 11.79 -15.27
CA GLY A 202 12.50 12.17 -13.89
C GLY A 202 12.48 13.67 -13.59
N VAL A 203 12.47 14.56 -14.59
CA VAL A 203 12.48 16.03 -14.37
C VAL A 203 11.33 16.47 -13.48
N GLY A 204 10.13 15.90 -13.70
CA GLY A 204 8.98 16.18 -12.85
C GLY A 204 9.17 15.70 -11.41
N THR A 205 9.74 14.52 -11.19
CA THR A 205 10.04 14.00 -9.84
C THR A 205 11.06 14.88 -9.12
N LEU A 206 12.12 15.30 -9.80
CA LEU A 206 13.13 16.20 -9.24
C LEU A 206 12.49 17.53 -8.81
N PHE A 207 11.71 18.14 -9.72
CA PHE A 207 11.00 19.38 -9.44
C PHE A 207 10.08 19.25 -8.22
N PHE A 208 9.21 18.24 -8.19
CA PHE A 208 8.27 18.10 -7.09
C PHE A 208 8.96 17.78 -5.75
N LEU A 209 10.00 16.95 -5.72
CA LEU A 209 10.72 16.70 -4.45
C LEU A 209 11.36 17.97 -3.90
N ILE A 210 12.06 18.73 -4.75
CA ILE A 210 12.71 19.98 -4.35
C ILE A 210 11.66 21.01 -3.93
N PHE A 211 10.62 21.20 -4.75
CA PHE A 211 9.57 22.18 -4.47
C PHE A 211 8.82 21.86 -3.17
N ASN A 212 8.45 20.59 -2.93
CA ASN A 212 7.79 20.22 -1.67
C ASN A 212 8.76 20.39 -0.47
N GLY A 213 10.04 20.08 -0.64
CA GLY A 213 11.06 20.34 0.38
C GLY A 213 11.12 21.82 0.74
N LEU A 214 11.26 22.71 -0.26
CA LEU A 214 11.26 24.16 -0.07
C LEU A 214 9.96 24.67 0.54
N PHE A 215 8.81 24.23 0.04
CA PHE A 215 7.50 24.70 0.48
C PHE A 215 7.21 24.33 1.94
N ILE A 216 7.42 23.06 2.33
CA ILE A 216 7.22 22.61 3.70
C ILE A 216 8.29 23.22 4.62
N GLY A 217 9.54 23.33 4.15
CA GLY A 217 10.61 24.00 4.88
C GLY A 217 10.33 25.48 5.11
N ALA A 218 9.65 26.15 4.17
CA ALA A 218 9.24 27.54 4.32
C ALA A 218 8.16 27.70 5.39
N ALA A 219 7.13 26.84 5.38
CA ALA A 219 6.12 26.81 6.43
C ALA A 219 6.75 26.61 7.81
N ALA A 220 7.60 25.59 7.94
CA ALA A 220 8.26 25.25 9.19
C ALA A 220 9.21 26.36 9.67
N GLY A 221 10.00 26.93 8.76
CA GLY A 221 10.92 28.02 9.07
C GLY A 221 10.19 29.29 9.51
N HIS A 222 9.12 29.66 8.80
CA HIS A 222 8.34 30.86 9.10
C HIS A 222 7.63 30.77 10.45
N LEU A 223 6.96 29.64 10.72
CA LEU A 223 6.26 29.45 11.99
C LEU A 223 7.23 29.30 13.17
N THR A 224 8.43 28.76 12.94
CA THR A 224 9.49 28.75 13.95
C THR A 224 10.01 30.16 14.23
N HIS A 225 10.16 30.99 13.19
CA HIS A 225 10.59 32.39 13.31
C HIS A 225 9.58 33.24 14.10
N LEU A 226 8.28 32.95 13.95
CA LEU A 226 7.20 33.58 14.72
C LEU A 226 7.05 33.02 16.16
N GLU A 227 7.95 32.14 16.59
CA GLU A 227 7.92 31.47 17.91
C GLU A 227 6.69 30.56 18.13
N PHE A 228 6.00 30.14 17.06
CA PHE A 228 4.86 29.21 17.11
C PHE A 228 5.32 27.75 17.25
N ILE A 229 6.40 27.52 18.01
CA ILE A 229 7.14 26.26 18.05
C ILE A 229 6.24 25.13 18.58
N ASP A 230 5.59 25.35 19.72
CA ASP A 230 4.81 24.31 20.38
C ASP A 230 3.52 23.98 19.63
N THR A 231 2.86 24.98 19.03
CA THR A 231 1.64 24.77 18.25
C THR A 231 1.93 24.06 16.94
N PHE A 232 2.92 24.55 16.18
CA PHE A 232 3.28 23.97 14.88
C PHE A 232 3.98 22.61 15.02
N TRP A 233 5.12 22.53 15.71
CA TRP A 233 5.87 21.27 15.79
C TRP A 233 5.14 20.23 16.63
N GLY A 234 4.38 20.65 17.64
CA GLY A 234 3.52 19.74 18.40
C GLY A 234 2.43 19.12 17.51
N PHE A 235 1.89 19.86 16.55
CA PHE A 235 0.93 19.34 15.57
C PHE A 235 1.60 18.46 14.50
N VAL A 236 2.72 18.91 13.91
CA VAL A 236 3.29 18.33 12.69
C VAL A 236 4.17 17.09 12.93
N LEU A 237 4.95 17.06 14.01
CA LEU A 237 6.00 16.03 14.15
C LEU A 237 5.47 14.59 14.21
N GLY A 238 4.24 14.40 14.71
CA GLY A 238 3.61 13.09 14.81
C GLY A 238 3.34 12.47 13.44
N HIS A 239 2.46 13.10 12.65
CA HIS A 239 2.10 12.60 11.32
C HIS A 239 3.23 12.78 10.29
N GLY A 240 4.09 13.79 10.46
CA GLY A 240 5.22 14.08 9.58
C GLY A 240 6.20 12.91 9.45
N SER A 241 6.31 12.04 10.46
CA SER A 241 7.12 10.81 10.38
C SER A 241 6.69 9.88 9.24
N PHE A 242 5.39 9.76 8.98
CA PHE A 242 4.84 8.96 7.90
C PHE A 242 4.74 9.77 6.60
N GLU A 243 4.27 11.02 6.68
CA GLU A 243 4.03 11.85 5.49
C GLU A 243 5.31 12.19 4.74
N LEU A 244 6.31 12.76 5.43
CA LEU A 244 7.56 13.17 4.79
C LEU A 244 8.29 11.96 4.22
N THR A 245 8.26 10.84 4.94
CA THR A 245 8.82 9.58 4.45
C THR A 245 8.05 9.08 3.21
N ALA A 246 6.72 9.16 3.19
CA ALA A 246 5.90 8.75 2.03
C ALA A 246 6.13 9.63 0.78
N ILE A 247 6.38 10.93 0.95
CA ILE A 247 6.78 11.84 -0.14
C ILE A 247 8.11 11.37 -0.75
N VAL A 248 9.13 11.10 0.08
CA VAL A 248 10.43 10.60 -0.38
C VAL A 248 10.28 9.26 -1.10
N ILE A 249 9.49 8.33 -0.55
CA ILE A 249 9.23 7.00 -1.15
C ILE A 249 8.51 7.13 -2.49
N SER A 250 7.58 8.07 -2.61
CA SER A 250 6.92 8.38 -3.88
C SER A 250 7.91 8.96 -4.91
N GLY A 251 8.88 9.75 -4.43
CA GLY A 251 10.05 10.17 -5.20
C GLY A 251 10.88 9.00 -5.73
N VAL A 252 11.15 7.99 -4.90
CA VAL A 252 11.83 6.76 -5.33
C VAL A 252 11.09 6.07 -6.47
N ALA A 253 9.77 5.93 -6.35
CA ALA A 253 8.94 5.34 -7.40
C ALA A 253 9.03 6.13 -8.72
N GLY A 254 9.00 7.47 -8.65
CA GLY A 254 9.18 8.34 -9.82
C GLY A 254 10.57 8.21 -10.46
N LEU A 255 11.64 8.25 -9.65
CA LEU A 255 13.01 8.05 -10.13
C LEU A 255 13.23 6.66 -10.72
N LYS A 256 12.51 5.64 -10.24
CA LYS A 256 12.54 4.28 -10.78
C LYS A 256 11.96 4.21 -12.19
N LEU A 257 10.87 4.94 -12.46
CA LEU A 257 10.34 5.11 -13.82
C LEU A 257 11.32 5.87 -14.71
N ALA A 258 11.91 6.95 -14.19
CA ALA A 258 12.89 7.76 -14.90
C ALA A 258 14.12 6.93 -15.33
N ALA A 259 14.63 6.08 -14.43
CA ALA A 259 15.76 5.19 -14.73
C ALA A 259 15.45 4.26 -15.92
N ALA A 260 14.22 3.78 -16.05
CA ALA A 260 13.79 2.96 -17.18
C ALA A 260 13.79 3.71 -18.52
N LEU A 261 13.55 5.01 -18.50
CA LEU A 261 13.52 5.86 -19.70
C LEU A 261 14.93 6.33 -20.10
N ILE A 262 15.75 6.70 -19.10
CA ILE A 262 17.10 7.23 -19.29
C ILE A 262 18.09 6.11 -19.61
N LYS A 263 18.06 5.01 -18.85
CA LYS A 263 19.02 3.90 -18.96
C LYS A 263 18.28 2.55 -18.97
N PRO A 264 17.60 2.19 -20.07
CA PRO A 264 16.87 0.92 -20.19
C PRO A 264 17.75 -0.32 -20.32
N GLU A 265 19.09 -0.16 -20.29
CA GLU A 265 20.08 -1.22 -20.52
C GLU A 265 19.87 -1.93 -21.87
N ARG A 266 19.78 -3.26 -21.88
CA ARG A 266 19.57 -4.08 -23.10
C ARG A 266 18.09 -4.19 -23.51
N LYS A 267 17.18 -3.52 -22.81
CA LYS A 267 15.74 -3.58 -23.08
C LYS A 267 15.29 -2.38 -23.91
N SER A 268 14.16 -2.52 -24.61
CA SER A 268 13.46 -1.34 -25.13
C SER A 268 12.95 -0.49 -23.97
N ARG A 269 12.81 0.83 -24.17
CA ARG A 269 12.28 1.75 -23.14
C ARG A 269 10.91 1.30 -22.63
N ILE A 270 10.02 0.86 -23.52
CA ILE A 270 8.69 0.35 -23.15
C ILE A 270 8.83 -0.87 -22.24
N ARG A 271 9.69 -1.84 -22.59
CA ARG A 271 9.87 -3.04 -21.77
C ARG A 271 10.51 -2.72 -20.42
N ALA A 272 11.53 -1.86 -20.40
CA ALA A 272 12.14 -1.38 -19.17
C ALA A 272 11.11 -0.67 -18.29
N LEU A 273 10.21 0.13 -18.88
CA LEU A 273 9.16 0.84 -18.16
C LEU A 273 8.12 -0.11 -17.56
N ILE A 274 7.73 -1.18 -18.27
CA ILE A 274 6.83 -2.20 -17.72
C ILE A 274 7.47 -2.89 -16.51
N ASP A 275 8.75 -3.28 -16.62
CA ASP A 275 9.44 -4.00 -15.54
C ASP A 275 9.68 -3.10 -14.32
N ASN A 276 10.15 -1.87 -14.53
CA ASN A 276 10.36 -0.89 -13.44
C ASN A 276 9.04 -0.36 -12.89
N GLY A 277 7.99 -0.26 -13.72
CA GLY A 277 6.66 0.18 -13.31
C GLY A 277 6.01 -0.77 -12.31
N LYS A 278 6.19 -2.10 -12.48
CA LYS A 278 5.75 -3.08 -11.47
C LYS A 278 6.38 -2.84 -10.10
N ILE A 279 7.69 -2.55 -10.09
CA ILE A 279 8.43 -2.21 -8.87
C ILE A 279 7.93 -0.88 -8.29
N ALA A 280 7.82 0.15 -9.13
CA ALA A 280 7.39 1.48 -8.69
C ALA A 280 5.97 1.47 -8.11
N VAL A 281 5.04 0.69 -8.68
CA VAL A 281 3.69 0.52 -8.14
C VAL A 281 3.71 -0.17 -6.76
N GLN A 282 4.56 -1.18 -6.56
CA GLN A 282 4.73 -1.79 -5.24
C GLN A 282 5.25 -0.78 -4.20
N ILE A 283 6.22 0.06 -4.58
CA ILE A 283 6.71 1.16 -3.73
C ILE A 283 5.55 2.12 -3.38
N MET A 284 4.71 2.45 -4.36
CA MET A 284 3.55 3.32 -4.15
C MET A 284 2.48 2.71 -3.24
N TYR A 285 2.29 1.39 -3.21
CA TYR A 285 1.40 0.77 -2.22
C TYR A 285 1.89 1.03 -0.79
N GLY A 286 3.20 0.98 -0.57
CA GLY A 286 3.79 1.35 0.70
C GLY A 286 3.58 2.82 1.05
N ALA A 287 3.88 3.73 0.11
CA ALA A 287 3.67 5.17 0.30
C ALA A 287 2.20 5.51 0.59
N ALA A 288 1.25 4.91 -0.13
CA ALA A 288 -0.18 5.14 0.07
C ALA A 288 -0.64 4.75 1.48
N VAL A 289 -0.20 3.60 2.00
CA VAL A 289 -0.51 3.20 3.38
C VAL A 289 0.11 4.18 4.39
N MET A 290 1.33 4.65 4.15
CA MET A 290 1.95 5.65 5.01
C MET A 290 1.20 6.99 4.97
N PHE A 291 0.72 7.45 3.81
CA PHE A 291 -0.12 8.65 3.73
C PHE A 291 -1.45 8.50 4.46
N ILE A 292 -2.08 7.32 4.41
CA ILE A 292 -3.30 7.03 5.16
C ILE A 292 -3.03 7.08 6.67
N ILE A 293 -1.92 6.49 7.13
CA ILE A 293 -1.52 6.56 8.55
C ILE A 293 -1.23 8.01 8.95
N ALA A 294 -0.51 8.77 8.12
CA ALA A 294 -0.25 10.18 8.36
C ALA A 294 -1.55 10.98 8.50
N ALA A 295 -2.46 10.87 7.53
CA ALA A 295 -3.75 11.57 7.56
C ALA A 295 -4.60 11.18 8.78
N PHE A 296 -4.55 9.92 9.22
CA PHE A 296 -5.23 9.47 10.43
C PHE A 296 -4.64 10.15 11.68
N ILE A 297 -3.31 10.15 11.81
CA ILE A 297 -2.64 10.82 12.92
C ILE A 297 -2.88 12.34 12.86
N GLU A 298 -2.93 12.94 11.68
CA GLU A 298 -3.19 14.36 11.49
C GLU A 298 -4.61 14.75 11.92
N ALA A 299 -5.62 14.04 11.40
CA ALA A 299 -7.02 14.33 11.70
C ALA A 299 -7.34 14.10 13.19
N PHE A 300 -6.98 12.92 13.71
CA PHE A 300 -7.46 12.49 15.03
C PHE A 300 -6.50 12.78 16.18
N TRP A 301 -5.19 12.58 15.99
CA TRP A 301 -4.21 12.74 17.08
C TRP A 301 -3.63 14.14 17.17
N SER A 302 -3.21 14.71 16.04
CA SER A 302 -2.51 16.00 15.98
C SER A 302 -3.44 17.13 16.45
N SER A 303 -4.72 17.02 16.12
CA SER A 303 -5.80 17.92 16.54
C SER A 303 -6.13 17.86 18.04
N MET A 304 -5.65 16.88 18.81
CA MET A 304 -5.97 16.79 20.24
C MET A 304 -5.27 17.91 21.04
N VAL A 305 -5.97 18.46 22.04
CA VAL A 305 -5.38 19.41 23.00
C VAL A 305 -4.71 18.62 24.11
N LEU A 306 -3.41 18.39 23.93
CA LEU A 306 -2.55 17.68 24.88
C LEU A 306 -1.31 18.52 25.19
N PRO A 307 -0.70 18.34 26.38
CA PRO A 307 0.61 18.92 26.67
C PRO A 307 1.61 18.61 25.55
N VAL A 308 2.34 19.63 25.09
CA VAL A 308 3.28 19.52 23.95
C VAL A 308 4.33 18.44 24.18
N VAL A 309 4.76 18.23 25.42
CA VAL A 309 5.70 17.16 25.81
C VAL A 309 5.17 15.78 25.39
N ILE A 310 3.87 15.51 25.57
CA ILE A 310 3.27 14.25 25.14
C ILE A 310 3.30 14.14 23.62
N LYS A 311 2.99 15.22 22.90
CA LYS A 311 3.04 15.25 21.44
C LYS A 311 4.46 14.96 20.93
N TYR A 312 5.48 15.55 21.54
CA TYR A 312 6.89 15.29 21.19
C TYR A 312 7.35 13.87 21.53
N LEU A 313 6.97 13.32 22.68
CA LEU A 313 7.28 11.93 23.02
C LEU A 313 6.66 10.95 22.02
N VAL A 314 5.38 11.15 21.68
CA VAL A 314 4.71 10.30 20.69
C VAL A 314 5.35 10.46 19.31
N ALA A 315 5.65 11.70 18.88
CA ALA A 315 6.35 11.94 17.64
C ALA A 315 7.72 11.22 17.58
N ALA A 316 8.51 11.27 18.66
CA ALA A 316 9.79 10.59 18.75
C ALA A 316 9.64 9.06 18.60
N VAL A 317 8.61 8.48 19.24
CA VAL A 317 8.29 7.06 19.09
C VAL A 317 7.89 6.72 17.65
N LEU A 318 7.03 7.52 17.01
CA LEU A 318 6.61 7.29 15.63
C LEU A 318 7.77 7.37 14.64
N TRP A 319 8.65 8.36 14.78
CA TRP A 319 9.89 8.45 14.01
C TRP A 319 10.80 7.24 14.24
N ALA A 320 11.02 6.85 15.50
CA ALA A 320 11.81 5.67 15.83
C ALA A 320 11.22 4.39 15.22
N LEU A 321 9.89 4.25 15.21
CA LEU A 321 9.20 3.12 14.58
C LEU A 321 9.40 3.09 13.06
N VAL A 322 9.25 4.22 12.37
CA VAL A 322 9.47 4.30 10.91
C VAL A 322 10.93 3.99 10.56
N ILE A 323 11.89 4.55 11.32
CA ILE A 323 13.32 4.28 11.12
C ILE A 323 13.64 2.81 11.40
N ALA A 324 13.18 2.27 12.54
CA ALA A 324 13.39 0.87 12.91
C ALA A 324 12.77 -0.08 11.89
N TYR A 325 11.60 0.27 11.34
CA TYR A 325 10.93 -0.52 10.30
C TYR A 325 11.80 -0.68 9.05
N PHE A 326 12.34 0.40 8.49
CA PHE A 326 13.23 0.29 7.32
C PHE A 326 14.63 -0.22 7.65
N TRP A 327 15.11 -0.02 8.88
CA TRP A 327 16.44 -0.45 9.31
C TRP A 327 16.51 -1.95 9.65
N LEU A 328 15.55 -2.47 10.40
CA LEU A 328 15.57 -3.83 10.98
C LEU A 328 14.89 -4.87 10.09
N LEU A 329 13.76 -4.53 9.46
CA LEU A 329 13.00 -5.48 8.64
C LEU A 329 13.60 -5.59 7.22
N GLY A 330 13.18 -6.63 6.50
CA GLY A 330 13.60 -6.87 5.12
C GLY A 330 15.09 -7.21 4.96
N ARG A 331 15.77 -7.62 6.03
CA ARG A 331 17.11 -8.22 5.97
C ARG A 331 16.95 -9.65 5.46
N GLU A 332 17.69 -10.01 4.42
CA GLU A 332 17.73 -11.42 3.99
C GLU A 332 18.22 -12.25 5.18
N LYS A 333 17.53 -13.37 5.45
CA LYS A 333 18.15 -14.43 6.23
C LYS A 333 19.29 -14.93 5.37
N THR A 334 20.52 -14.51 5.69
CA THR A 334 21.71 -15.27 5.33
C THR A 334 21.53 -16.65 5.96
N ASN A 335 20.94 -17.58 5.22
CA ASN A 335 21.05 -18.99 5.53
C ASN A 335 22.54 -19.32 5.41
N GLY A 336 23.20 -19.45 6.56
CA GLY A 336 24.54 -20.00 6.66
C GLY A 336 24.57 -21.47 6.33
#